data_AF-A0AAW2IN80-F1
#
_entry.id   AF-A0AAW2IN80-F1
#
_cell.length_a   1.000
_cell.length_b   1.000
_cell.length_c   1.000
_cell.angle_alpha   90.00
_cell.angle_beta   90.00
_cell.angle_gamma   90.00
#
_symmetry.space_group_name_H-M   'P 1'
#
loop_
_entity.id
_entity.type
_entity.pdbx_description
1 polymer ?
#
loop_
_entity_poly.entity_id
_entity_poly.type
_entity_poly.pdbx_seq_one_letter_code
_entity_poly.pdbx_strand_id
1 'polypeptide(L)'
;MGCPFCMDDIRSFHLQHGRKACYFDCHIQFLTEYHPYRRNKKAFTKYHFENKVVCLRLTGDQLLDRVENNSSAVEMPLSLPDGYGSDHKWTKKNIFWDPLYWSILLIRHNFGVVHIEKNMTQWFTSCGRSFYGIAACCS
;
A
#
# COMPACT_ATOMS: atom_id res chain seq x y z
N MET A 1 0.52 -4.72 -8.73
CA MET A 1 0.28 -3.68 -7.70
C MET A 1 1.63 -3.35 -7.11
N GLY A 2 2.15 -2.15 -7.39
CA GLY A 2 3.40 -1.68 -6.80
C GLY A 2 3.24 -1.57 -5.28
N CYS A 3 4.35 -1.62 -4.55
CA CYS A 3 4.29 -1.43 -3.11
C CYS A 3 3.93 0.03 -2.80
N PRO A 4 2.91 0.30 -1.97
CA PRO A 4 2.53 1.67 -1.63
C PRO A 4 3.65 2.44 -0.90
N PHE A 5 4.66 1.75 -0.38
CA PHE A 5 5.81 2.41 0.28
C PHE A 5 6.94 2.76 -0.68
N CYS A 6 7.11 1.98 -1.75
CA CYS A 6 8.25 2.09 -2.66
C CYS A 6 7.87 2.63 -4.02
N MET A 7 6.56 2.69 -4.32
CA MET A 7 6.01 2.96 -5.63
C MET A 7 6.65 2.03 -6.69
N ASP A 8 7.69 2.52 -7.36
CA ASP A 8 8.41 1.88 -8.46
C ASP A 8 9.81 1.37 -8.08
N ASP A 9 10.33 1.75 -6.91
CA ASP A 9 11.68 1.38 -6.48
C ASP A 9 11.80 -0.08 -6.07
N ILE A 10 10.66 -0.73 -5.83
CA ILE A 10 10.61 -2.13 -5.42
C ILE A 10 11.06 -3.02 -6.57
N ARG A 11 12.12 -3.79 -6.33
CA ARG A 11 12.52 -4.82 -7.27
C ARG A 11 11.47 -5.92 -7.31
N SER A 12 11.27 -6.48 -8.49
CA SER A 12 10.47 -7.67 -8.70
C SER A 12 11.07 -8.45 -9.86
N PHE A 13 10.85 -9.76 -9.89
CA PHE A 13 11.29 -10.62 -10.98
C PHE A 13 10.18 -11.58 -11.36
N HIS A 14 10.17 -12.05 -12.60
CA HIS A 14 9.17 -13.02 -13.04
C HIS A 14 9.68 -14.44 -12.81
N LEU A 15 8.81 -15.31 -12.27
CA LEU A 15 9.10 -16.73 -12.18
C LEU A 15 9.08 -17.34 -13.58
N GLN A 16 10.15 -18.05 -13.96
CA GLN A 16 10.33 -18.63 -15.30
C GLN A 16 9.14 -19.49 -15.75
N HIS A 17 8.59 -20.29 -14.84
CA HIS A 17 7.47 -21.20 -15.13
C HIS A 17 6.10 -20.66 -14.71
N GLY A 18 6.06 -19.53 -13.99
CA GLY A 18 4.83 -19.00 -13.42
C GLY A 18 4.22 -17.84 -14.18
N ARG A 19 5.02 -17.13 -15.01
CA ARG A 19 4.65 -15.84 -15.65
C ARG A 19 4.08 -14.79 -14.68
N LYS A 20 4.25 -15.00 -13.37
CA LYS A 20 3.82 -14.12 -12.30
C LYS A 20 5.03 -13.36 -11.78
N ALA A 21 4.82 -12.08 -11.47
CA ALA A 21 5.79 -11.30 -10.72
C ALA A 21 5.94 -11.87 -9.31
N CYS A 22 7.18 -11.99 -8.87
CA CYS A 22 7.60 -12.43 -7.56
C CYS A 22 8.34 -11.30 -6.87
N TYR A 23 8.04 -11.15 -5.57
CA TYR A 23 8.64 -10.16 -4.69
C TYR A 23 9.41 -10.82 -3.53
N PHE A 24 9.65 -12.13 -3.64
CA PHE A 24 10.46 -12.89 -2.69
C PHE A 24 11.84 -12.23 -2.57
N ASP A 25 12.31 -12.03 -1.35
CA ASP A 25 13.57 -11.34 -1.00
C ASP A 25 13.72 -9.88 -1.39
N CYS A 26 12.72 -9.27 -2.05
CA CYS A 26 12.78 -7.85 -2.35
C CYS A 26 12.70 -6.99 -1.08
N HIS A 27 12.14 -7.52 0.01
CA HIS A 27 12.09 -6.84 1.31
C HIS A 27 13.47 -6.52 1.90
N ILE A 28 14.55 -7.16 1.42
CA ILE A 28 15.93 -6.91 1.87
C ILE A 28 16.37 -5.45 1.58
N GLN A 29 15.81 -4.81 0.54
CA GLN A 29 16.11 -3.42 0.19
C GLN A 29 15.72 -2.39 1.28
N PHE A 30 14.83 -2.77 2.20
CA PHE A 30 14.43 -1.91 3.32
C PHE A 30 15.35 -2.01 4.53
N LEU A 31 16.26 -2.99 4.53
CA LEU A 31 17.27 -3.10 5.57
C LEU A 31 18.33 -2.03 5.36
N THR A 32 18.94 -1.58 6.45
CA THR A 32 20.05 -0.63 6.43
C THR A 32 21.21 -1.16 5.59
N GLU A 33 22.02 -0.25 5.04
CA GLU A 33 23.10 -0.59 4.11
C GLU A 33 24.07 -1.66 4.64
N TYR A 34 24.37 -1.59 5.94
CA TYR A 34 25.30 -2.49 6.60
C TYR A 34 24.63 -3.72 7.26
N HIS A 35 23.34 -3.96 6.99
CA HIS A 35 22.64 -5.08 7.61
C HIS A 35 23.20 -6.43 7.10
N PRO A 36 23.57 -7.39 7.97
CA PRO A 36 24.19 -8.66 7.57
C PRO A 36 23.41 -9.46 6.52
N TYR A 37 22.08 -9.36 6.56
CA TYR A 37 21.19 -10.03 5.61
C TYR A 37 21.28 -9.53 4.17
N ARG A 38 21.79 -8.31 3.91
CA ARG A 38 22.00 -7.82 2.53
C ARG A 38 23.03 -8.63 1.74
N ARG A 39 23.89 -9.38 2.43
CA ARG A 39 24.96 -10.22 1.86
C ARG A 39 24.77 -11.71 2.17
N ASN A 40 23.65 -12.10 2.77
CA ASN A 40 23.41 -13.49 3.16
C ASN A 40 22.96 -14.34 1.97
N LYS A 41 23.89 -15.13 1.42
CA LYS A 41 23.66 -16.01 0.26
C LYS A 41 22.94 -17.32 0.57
N LYS A 42 22.80 -17.67 1.86
CA LYS A 42 22.26 -18.97 2.29
C LYS A 42 20.79 -18.91 2.65
N ALA A 43 20.36 -17.84 3.32
CA ALA A 43 18.99 -17.68 3.78
C ALA A 43 18.04 -17.13 2.70
N PHE A 44 18.60 -16.55 1.63
CA PHE A 44 17.87 -15.84 0.57
C PHE A 44 18.27 -16.36 -0.81
N THR A 45 17.68 -15.76 -1.84
CA THR A 45 17.87 -16.03 -3.25
C THR A 45 19.35 -16.14 -3.55
N LYS A 46 19.73 -17.29 -4.12
CA LYS A 46 21.13 -17.67 -4.35
C LYS A 46 21.83 -16.57 -5.16
N TYR A 47 22.96 -16.08 -4.66
CA TYR A 47 23.78 -15.02 -5.26
C TYR A 47 23.13 -13.62 -5.34
N HIS A 48 22.06 -13.36 -4.58
CA HIS A 48 21.49 -12.03 -4.49
C HIS A 48 22.32 -11.13 -3.55
N PHE A 49 22.69 -9.94 -4.03
CA PHE A 49 23.31 -8.88 -3.25
C PHE A 49 22.47 -7.61 -3.37
N GLU A 50 22.07 -7.05 -2.24
CA GLU A 50 21.34 -5.77 -2.20
C GLU A 50 22.34 -4.63 -2.02
N ASN A 51 22.81 -4.08 -3.14
CA ASN A 51 23.71 -2.93 -3.16
C ASN A 51 22.97 -1.59 -3.38
N LYS A 52 21.64 -1.60 -3.57
CA LYS A 52 20.90 -0.35 -3.72
C LYS A 52 20.89 0.41 -2.39
N VAL A 53 20.91 1.74 -2.51
CA VAL A 53 20.57 2.65 -1.41
C VAL A 53 19.23 2.21 -0.82
N VAL A 54 19.11 2.30 0.51
CA VAL A 54 17.88 1.94 1.22
C VAL A 54 16.69 2.61 0.55
N CYS A 55 15.69 1.82 0.16
CA CYS A 55 14.47 2.39 -0.41
C CYS A 55 13.84 3.33 0.63
N LEU A 56 13.68 4.60 0.26
CA LEU A 56 13.14 5.62 1.15
C LEU A 56 11.72 5.24 1.54
N ARG A 57 11.47 5.09 2.85
CA ARG A 57 10.11 4.94 3.36
C ARG A 57 9.45 6.31 3.33
N LEU A 58 8.64 6.55 2.29
CA LEU A 58 7.85 7.77 2.20
C LEU A 58 6.83 7.83 3.35
N THR A 59 6.64 9.03 3.88
CA THR A 59 5.58 9.30 4.86
C THR A 59 4.20 9.20 4.21
N GLY A 60 3.14 9.20 5.03
CA GLY A 60 1.77 9.06 4.53
C GLY A 60 1.42 10.25 3.65
N ASP A 61 1.76 11.45 4.10
CA ASP A 61 1.49 12.70 3.40
C ASP A 61 2.26 12.77 2.07
N GLN A 62 3.57 12.44 2.08
CA GLN A 62 4.37 12.41 0.85
C GLN A 62 3.85 11.43 -0.21
N LEU A 63 3.21 10.33 0.21
CA LEU A 63 2.58 9.40 -0.72
C LEU A 63 1.24 9.92 -1.21
N LEU A 64 0.48 10.58 -0.36
CA LEU A 64 -0.80 11.19 -0.71
C LEU A 64 -0.58 12.28 -1.77
N ASP A 65 0.37 13.19 -1.55
CA ASP A 65 0.72 14.27 -2.50
C ASP A 65 1.04 13.72 -3.90
N ARG A 66 1.75 12.58 -3.97
CA ARG A 66 2.12 11.94 -5.24
C ARG A 66 0.94 11.27 -5.96
N VAL A 67 -0.11 10.91 -5.24
CA VAL A 67 -1.26 10.19 -5.79
C VAL A 67 -2.46 11.11 -5.98
N GLU A 68 -2.47 12.28 -5.33
CA GLU A 68 -3.57 13.24 -5.34
C GLU A 68 -3.90 13.74 -6.75
N ASN A 69 -2.87 13.93 -7.59
CA ASN A 69 -3.02 14.37 -8.98
C ASN A 69 -3.44 13.25 -9.95
N ASN A 70 -3.51 11.99 -9.51
CA ASN A 70 -3.93 10.89 -10.37
C ASN A 70 -5.45 10.86 -10.51
N SER A 71 -5.95 10.60 -11.73
CA SER A 71 -7.39 10.41 -11.98
C SER A 71 -7.97 9.32 -11.08
N SER A 72 -9.17 9.55 -10.53
CA SER A 72 -9.86 8.57 -9.69
C SER A 72 -10.07 7.24 -10.42
N ALA A 73 -10.07 6.12 -9.68
CA ALA A 73 -10.28 4.80 -10.27
C ALA A 73 -11.61 4.65 -11.03
N VAL A 74 -12.60 5.46 -10.66
CA VAL A 74 -13.95 5.53 -11.24
C VAL A 74 -13.94 6.24 -12.60
N GLU A 75 -12.99 7.13 -12.83
CA GLU A 75 -12.87 7.89 -14.07
C GLU A 75 -11.90 7.16 -15.02
N MET A 76 -12.19 7.22 -16.32
CA MET A 76 -11.23 6.80 -17.33
C MET A 76 -10.29 7.98 -17.60
N PRO A 77 -8.98 7.87 -17.32
CA PRO A 77 -8.07 8.98 -17.48
C PRO A 77 -8.06 9.43 -18.95
N LEU A 78 -8.36 10.70 -19.20
CA LEU A 78 -8.23 11.32 -20.52
C LEU A 78 -6.75 11.44 -20.95
N SER A 79 -5.84 11.44 -19.97
CA SER A 79 -4.39 11.51 -20.16
C SER A 79 -3.68 10.74 -19.03
N LEU A 80 -2.42 10.37 -19.26
CA LEU A 80 -1.58 9.75 -18.22
C LEU A 80 -1.22 10.81 -17.16
N PRO A 81 -1.17 10.44 -15.87
CA PRO A 81 -0.81 11.40 -14.83
C PRO A 81 0.63 11.90 -14.97
N ASP A 82 0.87 13.11 -14.46
CA ASP A 82 2.20 13.72 -14.41
C ASP A 82 3.18 12.82 -13.66
N GLY A 83 4.37 12.59 -14.24
CA GLY A 83 5.38 11.69 -13.66
C GLY A 83 5.19 10.21 -14.00
N TYR A 84 4.19 9.85 -14.82
CA TYR A 84 4.01 8.48 -15.28
C TYR A 84 5.19 7.99 -16.13
N GLY A 85 5.81 6.89 -15.73
CA GLY A 85 6.93 6.25 -16.40
C GLY A 85 8.32 6.77 -15.97
N SER A 86 8.39 7.93 -15.33
CA SER A 86 9.61 8.46 -14.69
C SER A 86 9.60 8.23 -13.18
N ASP A 87 8.60 8.80 -12.50
CA ASP A 87 8.53 8.85 -11.04
C ASP A 87 7.61 7.77 -10.47
N HIS A 88 6.60 7.36 -11.23
CA HIS A 88 5.69 6.28 -10.86
C HIS A 88 5.05 5.58 -12.08
N LYS A 89 4.59 4.34 -11.90
CA LYS A 89 3.83 3.56 -12.91
C LYS A 89 2.32 3.52 -12.65
N TRP A 90 1.83 4.42 -11.81
CA TRP A 90 0.44 4.46 -11.36
C TRP A 90 -0.38 5.32 -12.31
N THR A 91 -1.50 4.79 -12.81
CA THR A 91 -2.41 5.51 -13.72
C THR A 91 -3.68 5.99 -13.04
N LYS A 92 -4.02 5.45 -11.86
CA LYS A 92 -5.27 5.70 -11.16
C LYS A 92 -5.05 5.88 -9.65
N LYS A 93 -5.76 6.83 -9.05
CA LYS A 93 -5.93 6.93 -7.60
C LYS A 93 -6.95 5.89 -7.16
N ASN A 94 -6.53 5.00 -6.25
CA ASN A 94 -7.43 4.02 -5.62
C ASN A 94 -8.33 4.71 -4.57
N ILE A 95 -9.57 4.25 -4.41
CA ILE A 95 -10.49 4.68 -3.34
C ILE A 95 -9.89 4.53 -1.92
N PHE A 96 -8.89 3.67 -1.75
CA PHE A 96 -8.20 3.50 -0.47
C PHE A 96 -7.41 4.74 -0.02
N TRP A 97 -7.11 5.69 -0.91
CA TRP A 97 -6.38 6.91 -0.58
C TRP A 97 -7.27 8.03 -0.02
N ASP A 98 -8.59 7.90 -0.10
CA ASP A 98 -9.54 8.96 0.28
C ASP A 98 -9.80 9.08 1.79
N PRO A 99 -9.74 8.01 2.61
CA PRO A 99 -9.99 8.16 4.05
C PRO A 99 -8.89 8.97 4.76
N LEU A 100 -9.29 9.98 5.53
CA LEU A 100 -8.40 10.84 6.33
C LEU A 100 -7.43 10.10 7.25
N TYR A 101 -7.75 8.84 7.62
CA TYR A 101 -6.87 8.04 8.46
C TYR A 101 -5.76 7.32 7.69
N TRP A 102 -5.72 7.39 6.36
CA TRP A 102 -4.71 6.70 5.56
C TRP A 102 -3.30 7.21 5.86
N SER A 103 -3.12 8.53 5.96
CA SER A 103 -1.81 9.16 6.22
C SER A 103 -1.24 8.81 7.60
N ILE A 104 -2.11 8.66 8.61
CA ILE A 104 -1.73 8.37 10.00
C ILE A 104 -1.47 6.87 10.28
N LEU A 105 -1.72 5.97 9.33
CA LEU A 105 -1.50 4.54 9.55
C LEU A 105 -0.01 4.17 9.51
N LEU A 106 0.47 3.60 10.62
CA LEU A 106 1.83 3.05 10.75
C LEU A 106 2.03 1.78 9.91
N ILE A 107 0.98 0.96 9.74
CA ILE A 107 1.02 -0.32 9.03
C ILE A 107 0.06 -0.28 7.83
N ARG A 108 0.42 0.47 6.79
CA ARG A 108 -0.44 0.72 5.61
C ARG A 108 -0.74 -0.52 4.77
N HIS A 109 0.07 -1.58 4.85
CA HIS A 109 -0.24 -2.85 4.15
C HIS A 109 -1.43 -3.60 4.78
N ASN A 110 -1.80 -3.26 6.02
CA ASN A 110 -3.00 -3.77 6.69
C ASN A 110 -4.19 -2.82 6.54
N PHE A 111 -4.12 -1.85 5.62
CA PHE A 111 -5.22 -0.90 5.39
C PHE A 111 -6.56 -1.60 5.15
N GLY A 112 -6.56 -2.69 4.38
CA GLY A 112 -7.76 -3.49 4.15
C GLY A 112 -8.38 -4.05 5.43
N VAL A 113 -7.56 -4.48 6.39
CA VAL A 113 -8.03 -4.98 7.70
C VAL A 113 -8.65 -3.84 8.50
N VAL A 114 -7.98 -2.69 8.60
CA VAL A 114 -8.51 -1.51 9.30
C VAL A 114 -9.80 -1.01 8.66
N HIS A 115 -9.88 -1.03 7.33
CA HIS A 115 -11.06 -0.61 6.59
C HIS A 115 -12.25 -1.55 6.83
N ILE A 116 -12.02 -2.86 6.79
CA ILE A 116 -13.05 -3.88 7.10
C ILE A 116 -13.51 -3.73 8.55
N GLU A 117 -12.57 -3.62 9.51
CA GLU A 117 -12.90 -3.46 10.92
C GLU A 117 -13.71 -2.19 11.18
N LYS A 118 -13.30 -1.03 10.63
CA LYS A 118 -14.05 0.21 10.79
C LYS A 118 -15.42 0.17 10.13
N ASN A 119 -15.55 -0.40 8.94
CA ASN A 119 -16.85 -0.56 8.29
C ASN A 119 -17.76 -1.49 9.12
N MET A 120 -17.22 -2.58 9.66
CA MET A 120 -17.97 -3.49 10.54
C MET A 120 -18.39 -2.76 11.83
N THR A 121 -17.50 -2.03 12.49
CA THR A 121 -17.83 -1.24 13.69
C THR A 121 -18.90 -0.18 13.38
N GLN A 122 -18.77 0.55 12.26
CA GLN A 122 -19.78 1.52 11.84
C GLN A 122 -21.13 0.85 11.59
N TRP A 123 -21.14 -0.30 10.92
CA TRP A 123 -22.35 -1.09 10.69
C TRP A 123 -22.98 -1.56 12.00
N PHE A 124 -22.18 -2.08 12.94
CA PHE A 124 -22.66 -2.45 14.28
C PHE A 124 -23.17 -1.26 15.09
N THR A 125 -22.56 -0.08 14.99
CA THR A 125 -23.07 1.13 15.67
C THR A 125 -24.31 1.71 15.00
N SER A 126 -24.44 1.59 13.68
CA SER A 126 -25.61 2.02 12.90
C SER A 126 -26.81 1.10 13.14
N CYS A 127 -26.62 -0.22 12.99
CA CYS A 127 -27.63 -1.23 13.30
C CYS A 127 -27.88 -1.36 14.80
N GLY A 128 -26.87 -1.20 15.65
CA GLY A 128 -27.00 -1.20 17.11
C GLY A 128 -27.75 0.02 17.64
N ARG A 129 -27.62 1.19 17.00
CA ARG A 129 -28.49 2.35 17.27
C ARG A 129 -29.93 2.11 16.84
N SER A 130 -30.19 1.25 15.85
CA SER A 130 -31.55 0.81 15.51
C SER A 130 -32.17 -0.06 16.62
N PHE A 131 -31.37 -0.86 17.33
CA PHE A 131 -31.86 -1.65 18.48
C PHE A 131 -32.05 -0.82 19.76
N TYR A 132 -31.19 0.18 20.02
CA TYR A 132 -31.37 1.09 21.17
C TYR A 132 -32.35 2.25 20.92
N GLY A 133 -32.90 2.36 19.70
CA GLY A 133 -33.94 3.35 19.35
C GLY A 133 -35.38 2.87 19.53
N ILE A 134 -35.61 1.58 19.82
CA ILE A 134 -36.97 1.01 20.05
C ILE A 134 -37.31 0.93 21.55
N ALA A 135 -36.40 1.33 22.45
CA ALA A 135 -36.64 1.31 23.89
C ALA A 135 -37.11 2.64 24.51
N ALA A 136 -37.52 3.62 23.69
CA ALA A 136 -37.95 4.96 24.18
C ALA A 136 -39.39 5.36 23.78
N CYS A 137 -40.19 4.45 23.21
CA CYS A 137 -41.62 4.66 22.94
C CYS A 137 -42.49 3.64 23.68
N CYS A 138 -42.33 3.54 24.99
CA CYS A 138 -43.30 2.89 25.88
C CYS A 138 -43.16 3.48 27.29
N SER A 139 -43.78 4.64 27.51
CA SER A 139 -44.31 5.12 28.80
C SER A 139 -45.40 6.13 28.51
#